data_AF-A0A846E9T5-F1
#
_entry.id   AF-A0A846E9T5-F1
#
_cell.length_a   1.000
_cell.length_b   1.000
_cell.length_c   1.000
_cell.angle_alpha   90.00
_cell.angle_beta   90.00
_cell.angle_gamma   90.00
#
_symmetry.space_group_name_H-M   'P 1'
#
loop_
_entity.id
_entity.type
_entity.pdbx_description
1 polymer ?
#
loop_
_entity_poly.entity_id
_entity_poly.type
_entity_poly.pdbx_seq_one_letter_code
_entity_poly.pdbx_strand_id
1 'polypeptide(L)'
;MVTIFPKRFPLWTLPRQQPFDWLAPARQWLNQIEFHNPQLAHQVCQLIPSRCAFERDITLFGQTYHIQALCKLNPLYNELAYLRLRALTYLADECGEEVTKYIA
;
A
#
# COMPACT_ATOMS: atom_id res chain seq x y z
N MET A 1 -55.41 11.11 25.97
CA MET A 1 -54.44 11.80 25.10
C MET A 1 -53.05 11.41 25.57
N VAL A 2 -52.43 10.40 24.95
CA VAL A 2 -51.00 10.09 25.19
C VAL A 2 -50.29 10.34 23.87
N THR A 3 -49.46 11.37 23.87
CA THR A 3 -48.75 11.91 22.72
C THR A 3 -47.74 10.88 22.22
N ILE A 4 -47.93 10.41 20.98
CA ILE A 4 -46.93 9.62 20.25
C ILE A 4 -45.79 10.58 19.89
N PHE A 5 -44.77 10.65 20.75
CA PHE A 5 -43.47 11.20 20.36
C PHE A 5 -42.70 10.10 19.62
N PRO A 6 -42.42 10.24 18.31
CA PRO A 6 -41.56 9.27 17.63
C PRO A 6 -40.17 9.42 18.24
N LYS A 7 -39.63 8.32 18.79
CA LYS A 7 -38.25 8.25 19.24
C LYS A 7 -37.35 8.62 18.05
N ARG A 8 -36.69 9.78 18.13
CA ARG A 8 -35.54 10.13 17.30
C ARG A 8 -34.50 9.02 17.47
N PHE A 9 -34.46 8.09 16.52
CA PHE A 9 -33.35 7.17 16.40
C PHE A 9 -32.09 8.01 16.09
N PRO A 10 -31.00 7.85 16.84
CA PRO A 10 -29.78 8.56 16.54
C PRO A 10 -29.24 8.15 15.16
N LEU A 11 -28.89 9.15 14.34
CA LEU A 11 -28.31 9.00 12.99
C LEU A 11 -26.94 8.30 12.94
N TRP A 12 -26.41 7.80 14.06
CA TRP A 12 -25.08 7.19 14.18
C TRP A 12 -25.07 5.64 14.21
N THR A 13 -26.21 4.98 13.98
CA THR A 13 -26.28 3.50 13.90
C THR A 13 -26.61 2.96 12.50
N LEU A 14 -26.32 3.72 11.43
CA LEU A 14 -26.40 3.14 10.09
C LEU A 14 -25.26 2.12 9.96
N PRO A 15 -25.53 0.83 9.68
CA PRO A 15 -24.47 -0.11 9.36
C PRO A 15 -23.73 0.44 8.15
N ARG A 16 -22.48 0.87 8.36
CA ARG A 16 -21.59 1.29 7.29
C ARG A 16 -21.47 0.09 6.37
N GLN A 17 -22.16 0.13 5.23
CA GLN A 17 -22.02 -0.91 4.22
C GLN A 17 -20.55 -0.90 3.80
N GLN A 18 -19.82 -1.92 4.21
CA GLN A 18 -18.45 -2.15 3.77
C GLN A 18 -18.56 -2.40 2.26
N PRO A 19 -17.92 -1.58 1.42
CA PRO A 19 -17.94 -1.82 -0.02
C PRO A 19 -17.40 -3.22 -0.29
N PHE A 20 -18.05 -3.94 -1.21
CA PHE A 20 -17.60 -5.26 -1.61
C PHE A 20 -16.18 -5.17 -2.16
N ASP A 21 -15.26 -5.88 -1.51
CA ASP A 21 -13.84 -5.68 -1.73
C ASP A 21 -13.26 -6.75 -2.66
N TRP A 22 -13.44 -6.56 -3.97
CA TRP A 22 -13.02 -7.51 -5.01
C TRP A 22 -11.52 -7.80 -5.02
N LEU A 23 -10.69 -6.91 -4.46
CA LEU A 23 -9.24 -7.04 -4.41
C LEU A 23 -8.74 -7.75 -3.15
N ALA A 24 -9.64 -8.12 -2.22
CA ALA A 24 -9.30 -8.85 -1.01
C ALA A 24 -8.46 -10.13 -1.27
N PRO A 25 -8.80 -11.02 -2.22
CA PRO A 25 -7.99 -12.22 -2.47
C PRO A 25 -6.60 -11.86 -3.00
N ALA A 26 -6.47 -10.84 -3.85
CA ALA A 26 -5.18 -10.41 -4.37
C ALA A 26 -4.28 -9.82 -3.26
N ARG A 27 -4.85 -9.03 -2.34
CA ARG A 27 -4.12 -8.54 -1.16
C ARG A 27 -3.65 -9.68 -0.27
N GLN A 28 -4.53 -10.62 0.02
CA GLN A 28 -4.19 -11.77 0.85
C GLN A 28 -3.09 -12.60 0.20
N TRP A 29 -3.17 -12.83 -1.11
CA TRP A 29 -2.14 -13.53 -1.86
C TRP A 29 -0.78 -12.81 -1.77
N LEU A 30 -0.72 -11.50 -2.02
CA LEU A 30 0.50 -10.70 -1.87
C LEU A 30 1.07 -10.77 -0.44
N ASN A 31 0.21 -10.71 0.57
CA ASN A 31 0.61 -10.78 1.98
C ASN A 31 1.11 -12.16 2.39
N GLN A 32 0.76 -13.22 1.69
CA GLN A 32 1.22 -14.59 1.97
C GLN A 32 2.53 -14.96 1.26
N ILE A 33 3.06 -14.11 0.39
CA ILE A 33 4.35 -14.38 -0.29
C ILE A 33 5.48 -14.31 0.75
N GLU A 34 6.15 -15.44 0.95
CA GLU A 34 7.33 -15.59 1.80
C GLU A 34 8.56 -15.89 0.94
N PHE A 35 9.67 -15.22 1.24
CA PHE A 35 10.90 -15.35 0.48
C PHE A 35 11.74 -16.51 1.02
N HIS A 36 12.09 -17.43 0.14
CA HIS A 36 12.96 -18.58 0.43
C HIS A 36 14.11 -18.69 -0.60
N ASN A 37 14.13 -17.79 -1.58
CA ASN A 37 15.11 -17.76 -2.66
C ASN A 37 15.59 -16.31 -2.86
N PRO A 38 16.90 -16.02 -2.74
CA PRO A 38 17.45 -14.68 -2.91
C PRO A 38 17.22 -14.12 -4.32
N GLN A 39 17.18 -14.95 -5.36
CA GLN A 39 16.93 -14.49 -6.73
C GLN A 39 15.55 -13.87 -6.88
N LEU A 40 14.53 -14.48 -6.27
CA LEU A 40 13.16 -13.93 -6.27
C LEU A 40 13.10 -12.62 -5.48
N ALA A 41 13.78 -12.56 -4.33
CA ALA A 41 13.84 -11.33 -3.53
C ALA A 41 14.50 -10.18 -4.30
N HIS A 42 15.60 -10.45 -5.01
CA HIS A 42 16.23 -9.46 -5.89
C HIS A 42 15.31 -8.99 -7.01
N GLN A 43 14.59 -9.90 -7.66
CA GLN A 43 13.63 -9.56 -8.71
C GLN A 43 12.53 -8.64 -8.16
N VAL A 44 11.97 -8.95 -6.99
CA VAL A 44 10.98 -8.09 -6.33
C VAL A 44 11.57 -6.70 -6.03
N CYS A 45 12.80 -6.65 -5.49
CA CYS A 45 13.50 -5.39 -5.21
C CYS A 45 13.86 -4.58 -6.47
N GLN A 46 13.93 -5.22 -7.64
CA GLN A 46 14.15 -4.52 -8.91
C GLN A 46 12.84 -4.07 -9.58
N LEU A 47 11.78 -4.88 -9.43
CA LEU A 47 10.49 -4.64 -10.07
C LEU A 47 9.66 -3.56 -9.36
N ILE A 48 9.65 -3.56 -8.03
CA ILE A 48 8.86 -2.60 -7.23
C ILE A 48 9.78 -1.44 -6.86
N PRO A 49 9.61 -0.21 -7.34
CA PRO A 49 10.55 0.87 -7.00
C PRO A 49 10.54 1.24 -5.50
N SER A 50 11.67 1.78 -5.02
CA SER A 50 11.86 2.36 -3.66
C SER A 50 11.01 3.62 -3.45
N ARG A 51 10.85 4.42 -4.51
CA ARG A 51 10.09 5.67 -4.50
C ARG A 51 8.68 5.46 -5.01
N CYS A 52 7.73 6.22 -4.47
CA CYS A 52 6.39 6.25 -5.02
C CYS A 52 6.43 6.83 -6.44
N ALA A 53 6.06 6.05 -7.45
CA ALA A 53 6.09 6.50 -8.86
C ALA A 53 5.25 7.77 -9.12
N PHE A 54 4.30 8.08 -8.23
CA PHE A 54 3.45 9.24 -8.32
C PHE A 54 4.00 10.46 -7.58
N GLU A 55 4.90 10.26 -6.61
CA GLU A 55 5.57 11.36 -5.93
C GLU A 55 6.74 11.82 -6.80
N ARG A 56 6.54 12.94 -7.49
CA ARG A 56 7.56 13.51 -8.36
C ARG A 56 7.38 15.01 -8.50
N ASP A 57 8.49 15.70 -8.65
CA ASP A 57 8.52 17.09 -9.04
C ASP A 57 8.37 17.21 -10.56
N ILE A 58 7.47 18.09 -11.00
CA ILE A 58 7.35 18.46 -12.41
C ILE A 58 7.60 19.96 -12.54
N THR A 59 8.59 20.33 -13.32
CA THR A 59 8.90 21.74 -13.62
C THR A 59 8.13 22.19 -14.86
N LEU A 60 7.18 23.11 -14.69
CA LEU A 60 6.45 23.73 -15.79
C LEU A 60 6.63 25.25 -15.73
N PHE A 61 7.01 25.87 -16.84
CA PHE A 61 7.21 27.33 -16.94
C PHE A 61 8.13 27.93 -15.86
N GLY A 62 9.15 27.18 -15.44
CA GLY A 62 10.09 27.62 -14.40
C GLY A 62 9.55 27.54 -12.97
N GLN A 63 8.36 26.97 -12.76
CA GLN A 63 7.80 26.65 -11.45
C GLN A 63 7.84 25.14 -11.21
N THR A 64 8.32 24.73 -10.05
CA THR A 64 8.35 23.32 -9.64
C THR A 64 7.05 22.96 -8.93
N TYR A 65 6.30 22.02 -9.48
CA TYR A 65 5.09 21.47 -8.88
C TYR A 65 5.40 20.11 -8.29
N HIS A 66 5.28 20.00 -6.97
CA HIS A 66 5.44 18.73 -6.27
C HIS A 66 4.14 17.94 -6.31
N ILE A 67 4.12 16.81 -7.01
CA ILE A 67 3.01 15.86 -6.92
C ILE A 67 3.19 15.07 -5.63
N GLN A 68 2.26 15.24 -4.69
CA GLN A 68 2.28 14.50 -3.44
C GLN A 68 2.12 12.99 -3.69
N ALA A 69 2.56 12.18 -2.73
CA ALA A 69 2.42 10.73 -2.77
C ALA A 69 0.93 10.33 -2.85
N LEU A 70 0.45 10.05 -4.07
CA LEU A 70 -0.92 9.57 -4.33
C LEU A 70 -1.05 8.07 -4.06
N CYS A 71 -0.49 7.61 -2.93
CA CYS A 71 -0.39 6.21 -2.51
C CYS A 71 -1.73 5.46 -2.46
N LYS A 72 -2.86 6.16 -2.57
CA LYS A 72 -4.22 5.60 -2.61
C LYS A 72 -4.78 5.33 -4.01
N LEU A 73 -4.11 5.74 -5.09
CA LEU A 73 -4.59 5.46 -6.44
C LEU A 73 -4.53 3.97 -6.78
N ASN A 74 -3.47 3.28 -6.37
CA ASN A 74 -3.36 1.83 -6.51
C ASN A 74 -3.87 1.16 -5.22
N PRO A 75 -4.99 0.43 -5.25
CA PRO A 75 -5.55 -0.21 -4.05
C PRO A 75 -4.72 -1.36 -3.47
N LEU A 76 -3.62 -1.75 -4.14
CA LEU A 76 -2.64 -2.77 -3.71
C LEU A 76 -1.27 -2.16 -3.36
N TYR A 77 -1.15 -0.82 -3.31
CA TYR A 77 0.13 -0.15 -3.11
C TYR A 77 0.81 -0.57 -1.81
N ASN A 78 0.04 -0.62 -0.71
CA ASN A 78 0.58 -0.94 0.61
C ASN A 78 1.15 -2.36 0.65
N GLU A 79 0.45 -3.31 0.03
CA GLU A 79 0.84 -4.72 -0.02
C GLU A 79 2.11 -4.90 -0.86
N LEU A 80 2.25 -4.18 -1.98
CA LEU A 80 3.46 -4.17 -2.79
C LEU A 80 4.65 -3.53 -2.04
N ALA A 81 4.42 -2.43 -1.34
CA ALA A 81 5.43 -1.80 -0.50
C ALA A 81 5.88 -2.75 0.63
N TYR A 82 4.94 -3.45 1.27
CA TYR A 82 5.25 -4.45 2.29
C TYR A 82 5.96 -5.68 1.73
N LEU A 83 5.61 -6.12 0.51
CA LEU A 83 6.29 -7.21 -0.18
C LEU A 83 7.76 -6.84 -0.47
N ARG A 84 8.02 -5.62 -0.95
CA ARG A 84 9.37 -5.10 -1.14
C ARG A 84 10.14 -5.07 0.18
N LEU A 85 9.53 -4.55 1.25
CA LEU A 85 10.18 -4.50 2.56
C LEU A 85 10.59 -5.90 3.01
N ARG A 86 9.71 -6.89 2.91
CA ARG A 86 10.02 -8.29 3.25
C ARG A 86 11.12 -8.89 2.38
N ALA A 87 11.17 -8.55 1.09
CA ALA A 87 12.26 -8.98 0.21
C ALA A 87 13.60 -8.39 0.66
N LEU A 88 13.63 -7.11 1.04
CA LEU A 88 14.82 -6.44 1.54
C LEU A 88 15.29 -7.01 2.88
N THR A 89 14.37 -7.23 3.82
CA THR A 89 14.72 -7.83 5.11
C THR A 89 15.24 -9.25 4.94
N TYR A 90 14.64 -10.05 4.05
CA TYR A 90 15.15 -11.39 3.73
C TYR A 90 16.60 -11.35 3.21
N LEU A 91 16.88 -10.45 2.27
CA LEU A 91 18.24 -10.31 1.71
C LEU A 91 19.23 -9.81 2.76
N ALA A 92 18.85 -8.86 3.60
CA ALA A 92 19.72 -8.26 4.61
C ALA A 92 19.96 -9.19 5.82
N ASP A 93 18.89 -9.73 6.40
CA ASP A 93 18.93 -10.44 7.68
C ASP A 93 19.19 -11.94 7.51
N GLU A 94 18.58 -12.59 6.51
CA GLU A 94 18.70 -14.04 6.30
C GLU A 94 19.86 -14.39 5.36
N CYS A 95 20.03 -13.65 4.27
CA CYS A 95 21.12 -13.89 3.30
C CYS A 95 22.42 -13.13 3.66
N GLY A 96 22.35 -12.11 4.53
CA GLY A 96 23.51 -11.31 4.92
C GLY A 96 24.06 -10.41 3.81
N GLU A 97 23.24 -10.05 2.83
CA GLU A 97 23.66 -9.24 1.67
C GLU A 97 23.60 -7.74 1.92
N GLU A 98 24.44 -7.01 1.18
CA GLU A 98 24.39 -5.55 1.10
C GLU A 98 23.20 -5.12 0.23
N VAL A 99 22.22 -4.43 0.83
CA VAL A 99 20.95 -4.04 0.18
C VAL A 99 20.87 -2.56 -0.20
N THR A 100 21.89 -1.74 0.06
CA THR A 100 21.93 -0.30 -0.25
C THR A 100 21.70 -0.04 -1.75
N LYS A 101 22.11 -0.96 -2.63
CA LYS A 101 21.81 -0.93 -4.07
C LYS A 101 20.31 -0.81 -4.40
N TYR A 102 19.42 -1.15 -3.48
CA TYR A 102 17.97 -1.06 -3.64
C TYR A 102 17.33 0.13 -2.93
N ILE A 103 18.07 0.94 -2.17
CA ILE A 103 17.49 2.03 -1.37
C ILE A 103 17.48 3.38 -2.12
N ALA A 104 18.18 3.47 -3.25
CA ALA A 104 18.32 4.68 -4.07
C ALA A 104 16.99 5.24 -4.62
#